data_AF-A0A3A9E141-F1
#
_entry.id   AF-A0A3A9E141-F1
#
_cell.length_a   1.000
_cell.length_b   1.000
_cell.length_c   1.000
_cell.angle_alpha   90.00
_cell.angle_beta   90.00
_cell.angle_gamma   90.00
#
_symmetry.space_group_name_H-M   'P 1'
#
loop_
_entity.id
_entity.type
_entity.pdbx_description
1 polymer ?
#
loop_
_entity_poly.entity_id
_entity_poly.type
_entity_poly.pdbx_seq_one_letter_code
_entity_poly.pdbx_strand_id
1 'polypeptide(L)'
;FHIPVPNHFISNSVSEEEFTHLKEAYKEHKEKVKYLLCGHVHSRFVDEVDKIPLICTGGGGALIEDVSLEVKAYDVEHHMVHFYKEDGELTYRFHDLDANCYGKEASDKVLKNKLEEAIEGELMAHFKYAMFADRAKRRGMEKIASLFEALAASEYYHARNFYSILERPLAFRQEAGTFIYEEKFEYEYLYEMMEKYAKEKKMPLSAQAFKSAAGAEKVHAALLKEVQQVETFSIDTIYVCPICGYVMWGDKVPKRCPICGGASQQYEMYE
;
A
#
# COMPACT_ATOMS: atom_id res chain seq x y z
N PHE A 1 -5.97 12.57 -21.12
CA PHE A 1 -6.91 12.58 -19.97
C PHE A 1 -6.22 11.96 -18.76
N HIS A 2 -6.59 12.34 -17.54
CA HIS A 2 -6.09 11.67 -16.32
C HIS A 2 -7.06 10.58 -15.81
N ILE A 3 -8.29 10.58 -16.35
CA ILE A 3 -9.34 9.60 -16.11
C ILE A 3 -9.76 9.10 -17.50
N PRO A 4 -9.77 7.77 -17.77
CA PRO A 4 -10.07 7.26 -19.09
C PRO A 4 -11.54 7.44 -19.45
N VAL A 5 -11.82 7.33 -20.74
CA VAL A 5 -13.19 7.21 -21.26
C VAL A 5 -13.81 5.88 -20.82
N PRO A 6 -15.15 5.75 -20.84
CA PRO A 6 -15.81 4.47 -20.59
C PRO A 6 -15.16 3.34 -21.39
N ASN A 7 -14.77 2.27 -20.69
CA ASN A 7 -13.95 1.17 -21.22
C ASN A 7 -14.30 -0.15 -20.51
N HIS A 8 -13.80 -1.27 -21.04
CA HIS A 8 -14.12 -2.61 -20.53
C HIS A 8 -13.39 -2.97 -19.24
N PHE A 9 -12.23 -2.36 -18.97
CA PHE A 9 -11.35 -2.77 -17.89
C PHE A 9 -11.65 -2.06 -16.57
N ILE A 10 -11.80 -0.74 -16.59
CA ILE A 10 -12.00 0.04 -15.37
C ILE A 10 -13.34 0.76 -15.35
N SER A 11 -14.00 0.66 -14.19
CA SER A 11 -15.22 1.41 -13.88
C SER A 11 -14.96 2.88 -13.52
N ASN A 12 -13.72 3.21 -13.15
CA ASN A 12 -13.29 4.57 -12.84
C ASN A 12 -12.98 5.36 -14.13
N SER A 13 -14.02 5.62 -14.92
CA SER A 13 -13.95 6.43 -16.14
C SER A 13 -14.68 7.77 -15.99
N VAL A 14 -14.48 8.68 -16.93
CA VAL A 14 -15.37 9.84 -17.06
C VAL A 14 -16.81 9.37 -17.31
N SER A 15 -17.79 10.22 -17.01
CA SER A 15 -19.19 9.90 -17.27
C SER A 15 -19.48 9.77 -18.77
N GLU A 16 -20.57 9.06 -19.11
CA GLU A 16 -21.06 8.98 -20.49
C GLU A 16 -21.38 10.35 -21.10
N GLU A 17 -21.79 11.31 -20.27
CA GLU A 17 -22.05 12.69 -20.66
C GLU A 17 -20.74 13.40 -21.08
N GLU A 18 -19.71 13.36 -20.23
CA GLU A 18 -18.38 13.91 -20.54
C GLU A 18 -17.77 13.24 -21.77
N PHE A 19 -17.92 11.92 -21.90
CA PHE A 19 -17.45 11.23 -23.09
C PHE A 19 -18.22 11.63 -24.35
N THR A 20 -19.51 11.94 -24.24
CA THR A 20 -20.30 12.46 -25.35
C THR A 20 -19.82 13.82 -25.82
N HIS A 21 -19.49 14.73 -24.92
CA HIS A 21 -18.85 16.01 -25.28
C HIS A 21 -17.52 15.80 -26.00
N LEU A 22 -16.70 14.84 -25.55
CA LEU A 22 -15.45 14.52 -26.22
C LEU A 22 -15.67 13.97 -27.64
N LYS A 23 -16.66 13.08 -27.83
CA LYS A 23 -17.03 12.54 -29.15
C LYS A 23 -17.41 13.66 -30.12
N GLU A 24 -18.15 14.66 -29.64
CA GLU A 24 -18.51 15.82 -30.46
C GLU A 24 -17.28 16.63 -30.88
N ALA A 25 -16.32 16.84 -29.96
CA ALA A 25 -15.13 17.63 -30.22
C ALA A 25 -14.23 17.05 -31.33
N TYR A 26 -14.16 15.71 -31.46
CA TYR A 26 -13.36 15.07 -32.52
C TYR A 26 -14.18 14.57 -33.72
N LYS A 27 -15.51 14.73 -33.71
CA LYS A 27 -16.43 14.12 -34.69
C LYS A 27 -16.05 14.39 -36.15
N GLU A 28 -15.71 15.63 -36.49
CA GLU A 28 -15.37 16.05 -37.86
C GLU A 28 -13.99 15.57 -38.34
N HIS A 29 -13.19 15.05 -37.43
CA HIS A 29 -11.83 14.58 -37.69
C HIS A 29 -11.63 13.15 -37.20
N LYS A 30 -12.72 12.42 -36.96
CA LYS A 30 -12.69 11.10 -36.33
C LYS A 30 -11.79 10.14 -37.11
N GLU A 31 -11.85 10.19 -38.43
CA GLU A 31 -11.03 9.39 -39.35
C GLU A 31 -9.52 9.72 -39.27
N LYS A 32 -9.14 10.85 -38.67
CA LYS A 32 -7.76 11.26 -38.43
C LYS A 32 -7.26 10.92 -37.02
N VAL A 33 -8.16 10.51 -36.12
CA VAL A 33 -7.79 10.13 -34.75
C VAL A 33 -7.37 8.67 -34.75
N LYS A 34 -6.06 8.43 -34.59
CA LYS A 34 -5.51 7.06 -34.57
C LYS A 34 -5.58 6.38 -33.21
N TYR A 35 -5.43 7.14 -32.13
CA TYR A 35 -5.42 6.63 -30.75
C TYR A 35 -6.11 7.62 -29.81
N LEU A 36 -6.85 7.11 -28.82
CA LEU A 36 -7.19 7.85 -27.62
C LEU A 36 -6.13 7.55 -26.56
N LEU A 37 -5.48 8.59 -26.02
CA LEU A 37 -4.44 8.42 -25.01
C LEU A 37 -4.90 8.94 -23.65
N CYS A 38 -4.81 8.09 -22.63
CA CYS A 38 -5.13 8.44 -21.26
C CYS A 38 -4.01 8.04 -20.32
N GLY A 39 -3.64 8.96 -19.43
CA GLY A 39 -2.97 8.61 -18.18
C GLY A 39 -4.03 8.12 -17.20
N HIS A 40 -3.91 6.92 -16.64
CA HIS A 40 -4.65 6.53 -15.42
C HIS A 40 -3.59 6.16 -14.39
N VAL A 41 -3.81 6.48 -13.12
CA VAL A 41 -2.71 6.47 -12.15
C VAL A 41 -2.05 5.08 -12.02
N HIS A 42 -2.76 4.01 -12.37
CA HIS A 42 -2.42 2.65 -11.94
C HIS A 42 -2.68 1.56 -12.99
N SER A 43 -2.58 1.85 -14.31
CA SER A 43 -3.05 0.88 -15.32
C SER A 43 -2.26 0.88 -16.63
N ARG A 44 -2.02 -0.32 -17.17
CA ARG A 44 -1.49 -0.55 -18.53
C ARG A 44 -2.48 -1.42 -19.29
N PHE A 45 -3.23 -0.85 -20.22
CA PHE A 45 -4.08 -1.65 -21.10
C PHE A 45 -4.34 -0.95 -22.44
N VAL A 46 -4.77 -1.76 -23.39
CA VAL A 46 -5.29 -1.31 -24.68
C VAL A 46 -6.71 -1.82 -24.78
N ASP A 47 -7.63 -0.93 -25.08
CA ASP A 47 -9.03 -1.23 -25.35
C ASP A 47 -9.44 -0.61 -26.70
N GLU A 48 -10.68 -0.80 -27.13
CA GLU A 48 -11.28 -0.10 -28.24
C GLU A 48 -12.54 0.64 -27.79
N VAL A 49 -12.56 1.96 -27.98
CA VAL A 49 -13.71 2.80 -27.63
C VAL A 49 -14.08 3.65 -28.83
N ASP A 50 -15.36 3.66 -29.21
CA ASP A 50 -15.86 4.38 -30.38
C ASP A 50 -15.13 4.01 -31.70
N LYS A 51 -14.66 2.74 -31.79
CA LYS A 51 -13.83 2.20 -32.89
C LYS A 51 -12.45 2.85 -33.02
N ILE A 52 -11.96 3.47 -31.95
CA ILE A 52 -10.62 4.03 -31.86
C ILE A 52 -9.89 3.27 -30.75
N PRO A 53 -8.66 2.77 -31.00
CA PRO A 53 -7.88 2.16 -29.93
C PRO A 53 -7.62 3.15 -28.79
N LEU A 54 -8.03 2.77 -27.58
CA LEU A 54 -7.75 3.47 -26.34
C LEU A 54 -6.49 2.87 -25.72
N ILE A 55 -5.45 3.69 -25.59
CA ILE A 55 -4.24 3.35 -24.87
C ILE A 55 -4.32 4.01 -23.50
N CYS A 56 -4.45 3.18 -22.47
CA CYS A 56 -4.37 3.62 -21.09
C CYS A 56 -2.99 3.26 -20.53
N THR A 57 -2.29 4.26 -20.00
CA THR A 57 -0.97 4.11 -19.41
C THR A 57 -0.92 4.81 -18.06
N GLY A 58 -0.16 4.25 -17.13
CA GLY A 58 -0.01 4.72 -15.75
C GLY A 58 1.32 4.24 -15.22
N GLY A 59 2.05 5.05 -14.45
CA GLY A 59 3.36 4.61 -13.96
C GLY A 59 4.36 5.72 -13.71
N GLY A 60 3.92 6.80 -13.07
CA GLY A 60 4.81 7.85 -12.56
C GLY A 60 5.14 7.71 -11.07
N GLY A 61 5.06 6.51 -10.49
CA GLY A 61 5.44 6.24 -9.10
C GLY A 61 4.31 6.16 -8.07
N ALA A 62 3.07 5.98 -8.52
CA ALA A 62 1.92 5.75 -7.65
C ALA A 62 1.47 4.28 -7.72
N LEU A 63 0.98 3.77 -6.58
CA LEU A 63 0.61 2.38 -6.30
C LEU A 63 -0.22 1.73 -7.41
N ILE A 64 0.27 0.67 -8.05
CA ILE A 64 -0.51 -0.04 -9.06
C ILE A 64 -1.66 -0.80 -8.37
N GLU A 65 -2.87 -0.27 -8.45
CA GLU A 65 -4.12 -0.94 -8.04
C GLU A 65 -4.55 -1.96 -9.10
N ASP A 66 -5.21 -3.05 -8.65
CA ASP A 66 -5.75 -4.06 -9.55
C ASP A 66 -6.73 -3.39 -10.52
N VAL A 67 -6.38 -3.39 -11.80
CA VAL A 67 -7.12 -2.69 -12.86
C VAL A 67 -8.44 -3.40 -13.12
N SER A 68 -8.42 -4.73 -13.18
CA SER A 68 -9.61 -5.57 -13.32
C SER A 68 -9.30 -7.02 -12.93
N LEU A 69 -10.28 -7.92 -13.05
CA LEU A 69 -10.03 -9.35 -12.97
C LEU A 69 -9.13 -9.86 -14.11
N GLU A 70 -9.11 -9.16 -15.26
CA GLU A 70 -8.38 -9.53 -16.47
C GLU A 70 -7.00 -8.87 -16.57
N VAL A 71 -6.79 -7.77 -15.84
CA VAL A 71 -5.52 -7.03 -15.78
C VAL A 71 -5.17 -6.83 -14.32
N LYS A 72 -4.28 -7.66 -13.79
CA LYS A 72 -3.83 -7.59 -12.41
C LYS A 72 -2.73 -6.57 -12.24
N ALA A 73 -2.72 -5.87 -11.11
CA ALA A 73 -1.71 -4.86 -10.80
C ALA A 73 -0.28 -5.42 -10.86
N TYR A 74 -0.08 -6.64 -10.35
CA TYR A 74 1.23 -7.28 -10.34
C TYR A 74 1.75 -7.64 -11.74
N ASP A 75 0.88 -7.70 -12.75
CA ASP A 75 1.27 -7.94 -14.15
C ASP A 75 1.67 -6.64 -14.88
N VAL A 76 1.49 -5.49 -14.24
CA VAL A 76 1.80 -4.18 -14.82
C VAL A 76 3.09 -3.65 -14.20
N GLU A 77 4.16 -3.61 -14.98
CA GLU A 77 5.40 -2.94 -14.58
C GLU A 77 5.33 -1.42 -14.83
N HIS A 78 6.21 -0.65 -14.17
CA HIS A 78 6.46 0.75 -14.56
C HIS A 78 6.74 0.78 -16.06
N HIS A 79 6.08 1.64 -16.82
CA HIS A 79 6.20 1.61 -18.27
C HIS A 79 6.05 3.00 -18.89
N MET A 80 6.53 3.10 -20.12
CA MET A 80 6.26 4.24 -21.01
C MET A 80 5.62 3.74 -22.30
N VAL A 81 4.77 4.58 -22.89
CA VAL A 81 4.27 4.34 -24.25
C VAL A 81 5.16 5.10 -25.22
N HIS A 82 5.92 4.36 -26.02
CA HIS A 82 6.75 4.94 -27.08
C HIS A 82 5.94 4.99 -28.37
N PHE A 83 5.60 6.19 -28.82
CA PHE A 83 5.02 6.42 -30.14
C PHE A 83 6.13 6.64 -31.16
N TYR A 84 6.05 5.94 -32.29
CA TYR A 84 7.03 6.04 -33.37
C TYR A 84 6.35 5.84 -34.72
N LYS A 85 7.07 6.15 -35.80
CA LYS A 85 6.58 6.01 -37.17
C LYS A 85 7.30 4.85 -37.85
N GLU A 86 6.55 3.89 -38.35
CA GLU A 86 7.04 2.74 -39.10
C GLU A 86 6.31 2.71 -40.44
N ASP A 87 7.05 2.66 -41.56
CA ASP A 87 6.50 2.65 -42.93
C ASP A 87 5.46 3.73 -43.28
N GLY A 88 5.56 4.92 -42.67
CA GLY A 88 4.58 5.98 -42.91
C GLY A 88 3.47 6.06 -41.87
N GLU A 89 3.34 5.04 -41.02
CA GLU A 89 2.24 4.85 -40.09
C GLU A 89 2.66 5.11 -38.63
N LEU A 90 1.85 5.84 -37.88
CA LEU A 90 2.05 6.04 -36.43
C LEU A 90 1.69 4.75 -35.69
N THR A 91 2.65 4.17 -34.98
CA THR A 91 2.50 2.97 -34.15
C THR A 91 3.00 3.23 -32.73
N TYR A 92 2.80 2.28 -31.83
CA TYR A 92 3.25 2.39 -30.45
C TYR A 92 3.78 1.05 -29.94
N ARG A 93 4.55 1.12 -28.86
CA ARG A 93 4.89 -0.04 -28.03
C ARG A 93 4.92 0.37 -26.58
N PHE A 94 4.51 -0.52 -25.69
CA PHE A 94 4.87 -0.40 -24.29
C PHE A 94 6.36 -0.71 -24.16
N HIS A 95 7.05 0.13 -23.41
CA HIS A 95 8.40 -0.09 -22.98
C HIS A 95 8.40 -0.17 -21.46
N ASP A 96 8.66 -1.36 -20.94
CA ASP A 96 8.78 -1.57 -19.51
C ASP A 96 10.06 -0.90 -19.01
N LEU A 97 9.89 -0.10 -17.97
CA LEU A 97 10.95 0.54 -17.24
C LEU A 97 11.51 -0.47 -16.23
N ASP A 98 12.81 -0.40 -16.02
CA ASP A 98 13.46 -1.16 -14.95
C ASP A 98 12.76 -0.87 -13.61
N ALA A 99 12.61 -1.90 -12.77
CA ALA A 99 12.09 -1.80 -11.40
C ALA A 99 12.83 -0.74 -10.55
N ASN A 100 14.01 -0.28 -10.99
CA ASN A 100 14.78 0.79 -10.39
C ASN A 100 14.66 2.16 -11.11
N CYS A 101 13.47 2.53 -11.56
CA CYS A 101 13.22 3.79 -12.28
C CYS A 101 13.57 5.06 -11.48
N TYR A 102 13.55 4.99 -10.13
CA TYR A 102 14.02 6.04 -9.20
C TYR A 102 15.45 5.85 -8.67
N GLY A 103 16.26 5.06 -9.38
CA GLY A 103 17.62 4.74 -8.94
C GLY A 103 18.54 5.95 -8.78
N LYS A 104 18.24 7.07 -9.46
CA LYS A 104 19.02 8.30 -9.35
C LYS A 104 18.80 8.98 -8.00
N GLU A 105 17.55 9.11 -7.59
CA GLU A 105 17.13 9.69 -6.32
C GLU A 105 17.72 8.89 -5.15
N ALA A 106 17.68 7.56 -5.23
CA ALA A 106 18.29 6.68 -4.24
C ALA A 106 19.84 6.77 -4.21
N SER A 107 20.48 7.13 -5.33
CA SER A 107 21.94 7.27 -5.41
C SER A 107 22.47 8.61 -4.88
N ASP A 108 21.63 9.66 -4.89
CA ASP A 108 21.93 10.93 -4.26
C ASP A 108 21.73 10.81 -2.75
N LYS A 109 22.84 10.78 -2.00
CA LYS A 109 22.81 10.60 -0.54
C LYS A 109 22.01 11.67 0.19
N VAL A 110 22.03 12.92 -0.29
CA VAL A 110 21.32 14.01 0.38
C VAL A 110 19.83 13.83 0.17
N LEU A 111 19.41 13.59 -1.07
CA LEU A 111 18.00 13.39 -1.38
C LEU A 111 17.46 12.12 -0.72
N LYS A 112 18.19 11.00 -0.78
CA LYS A 112 17.85 9.77 -0.10
C LYS A 112 17.61 9.99 1.40
N ASN A 113 18.57 10.60 2.10
CA ASN A 113 18.43 10.86 3.53
C ASN A 113 17.21 11.76 3.83
N LYS A 114 16.93 12.74 2.97
CA LYS A 114 15.76 13.62 3.14
C LYS A 114 14.44 12.91 2.89
N LEU A 115 14.39 11.95 1.97
CA LEU A 115 13.25 11.07 1.78
C LEU A 115 13.04 10.17 3.01
N GLU A 116 14.10 9.56 3.54
CA GLU A 116 14.03 8.75 4.77
C GLU A 116 13.53 9.58 5.98
N GLU A 117 14.08 10.78 6.19
CA GLU A 117 13.61 11.71 7.24
C GLU A 117 12.14 12.11 7.04
N ALA A 118 11.71 12.33 5.79
CA ALA A 118 10.32 12.67 5.49
C ALA A 118 9.39 11.49 5.81
N ILE A 119 9.75 10.26 5.41
CA ILE A 119 8.97 9.05 5.72
C ILE A 119 8.82 8.88 7.23
N GLU A 120 9.91 8.99 8.00
CA GLU A 120 9.86 8.92 9.46
C GLU A 120 8.98 10.01 10.07
N GLY A 121 9.09 11.25 9.56
CA GLY A 121 8.29 12.39 10.00
C GLY A 121 6.79 12.19 9.77
N GLU A 122 6.41 11.74 8.57
CA GLU A 122 5.03 11.51 8.17
C GLU A 122 4.41 10.30 8.90
N LEU A 123 5.15 9.20 9.07
CA LEU A 123 4.69 8.05 9.87
C LEU A 123 4.49 8.42 11.34
N MET A 124 5.37 9.26 11.90
CA MET A 124 5.22 9.78 13.26
C MET A 124 4.01 10.71 13.38
N ALA A 125 3.72 11.54 12.37
CA ALA A 125 2.54 12.40 12.33
C ALA A 125 1.25 11.57 12.24
N HIS A 126 1.22 10.59 11.33
CA HIS A 126 0.14 9.60 11.20
C HIS A 126 -0.19 8.97 12.56
N PHE A 127 0.81 8.42 13.25
CA PHE A 127 0.62 7.76 14.55
C PHE A 127 0.09 8.74 15.61
N LYS A 128 0.63 9.96 15.68
CA LYS A 128 0.16 10.99 16.64
C LYS A 128 -1.29 11.39 16.40
N TYR A 129 -1.71 11.53 15.15
CA TYR A 129 -3.09 11.87 14.81
C TYR A 129 -4.04 10.70 15.10
N ALA A 130 -3.67 9.46 14.75
CA ALA A 130 -4.45 8.28 15.09
C ALA A 130 -4.65 8.13 16.62
N MET A 131 -3.59 8.34 17.41
CA MET A 131 -3.70 8.36 18.88
C MET A 131 -4.61 9.49 19.40
N PHE A 132 -4.58 10.66 18.76
CA PHE A 132 -5.46 11.76 19.15
C PHE A 132 -6.92 11.45 18.80
N ALA A 133 -7.17 10.83 17.65
CA ALA A 133 -8.51 10.38 17.26
C ALA A 133 -9.10 9.39 18.27
N ASP A 134 -8.36 8.36 18.67
CA ASP A 134 -8.80 7.42 19.71
C ASP A 134 -9.14 8.13 21.03
N ARG A 135 -8.29 9.10 21.44
CA ARG A 135 -8.59 9.93 22.63
C ARG A 135 -9.85 10.76 22.47
N ALA A 136 -10.13 11.31 21.29
CA ALA A 136 -11.34 12.07 21.01
C ALA A 136 -12.58 11.16 21.02
N LYS A 137 -12.49 9.97 20.42
CA LYS A 137 -13.55 8.95 20.39
C LYS A 137 -13.94 8.50 21.80
N ARG A 138 -12.96 8.22 22.66
CA ARG A 138 -13.20 7.88 24.09
C ARG A 138 -13.87 9.00 24.89
N ARG A 139 -13.90 10.23 24.36
CA ARG A 139 -14.58 11.40 24.96
C ARG A 139 -15.93 11.71 24.30
N GLY A 140 -16.39 10.89 23.36
CA GLY A 140 -17.61 11.12 22.59
C GLY A 140 -17.52 12.30 21.61
N MET A 141 -16.30 12.71 21.24
CA MET A 141 -16.05 13.84 20.33
C MET A 141 -15.94 13.36 18.89
N GLU A 142 -17.01 12.74 18.37
CA GLU A 142 -16.99 12.01 17.08
C GLU A 142 -16.46 12.84 15.92
N LYS A 143 -16.91 14.10 15.75
CA LYS A 143 -16.43 14.97 14.66
C LYS A 143 -14.93 15.28 14.73
N ILE A 144 -14.39 15.39 15.95
CA ILE A 144 -12.96 15.62 16.16
C ILE A 144 -12.19 14.33 15.87
N ALA A 145 -12.70 13.19 16.33
CA ALA A 145 -12.10 11.89 16.02
C ALA A 145 -12.00 11.68 14.50
N SER A 146 -13.10 11.88 13.76
CA SER A 146 -13.12 11.74 12.31
C SER A 146 -12.17 12.70 11.59
N LEU A 147 -12.03 13.95 12.07
CA LEU A 147 -11.04 14.88 11.52
C LEU A 147 -9.62 14.32 11.67
N PHE A 148 -9.26 13.85 12.86
CA PHE A 148 -7.91 13.33 13.12
C PHE A 148 -7.65 11.98 12.44
N GLU A 149 -8.67 11.15 12.23
CA GLU A 149 -8.58 9.94 11.39
C GLU A 149 -8.27 10.33 9.93
N ALA A 150 -8.95 11.35 9.39
CA ALA A 150 -8.70 11.84 8.04
C ALA A 150 -7.29 12.44 7.90
N LEU A 151 -6.82 13.19 8.90
CA LEU A 151 -5.44 13.70 8.91
C LEU A 151 -4.42 12.56 9.00
N ALA A 152 -4.65 11.54 9.86
CA ALA A 152 -3.78 10.38 9.94
C ALA A 152 -3.69 9.65 8.58
N ALA A 153 -4.82 9.44 7.90
CA ALA A 153 -4.84 8.85 6.57
C ALA A 153 -4.04 9.69 5.55
N SER A 154 -4.16 11.02 5.60
CA SER A 154 -3.38 11.91 4.73
C SER A 154 -1.88 11.73 4.90
N GLU A 155 -1.37 11.69 6.14
CA GLU A 155 0.08 11.55 6.38
C GLU A 155 0.59 10.16 6.00
N TYR A 156 -0.26 9.12 6.10
CA TYR A 156 0.07 7.81 5.56
C TYR A 156 0.29 7.88 4.03
N TYR A 157 -0.54 8.61 3.29
CA TYR A 157 -0.35 8.78 1.85
C TYR A 157 0.91 9.57 1.51
N HIS A 158 1.28 10.58 2.31
CA HIS A 158 2.57 11.27 2.15
C HIS A 158 3.75 10.30 2.36
N ALA A 159 3.77 9.57 3.49
CA ALA A 159 4.80 8.59 3.79
C ALA A 159 4.92 7.53 2.69
N ARG A 160 3.79 6.98 2.25
CA ARG A 160 3.72 5.99 1.16
C ARG A 160 4.31 6.54 -0.14
N ASN A 161 3.96 7.77 -0.52
CA ASN A 161 4.47 8.37 -1.77
C ASN A 161 5.97 8.66 -1.71
N PHE A 162 6.53 8.98 -0.54
CA PHE A 162 7.98 9.09 -0.39
C PHE A 162 8.66 7.73 -0.38
N TYR A 163 8.04 6.75 0.28
CA TYR A 163 8.55 5.37 0.34
C TYR A 163 8.56 4.72 -1.05
N SER A 164 7.56 4.98 -1.91
CA SER A 164 7.53 4.44 -3.28
C SER A 164 8.70 4.87 -4.16
N ILE A 165 9.38 5.97 -3.83
CA ILE A 165 10.59 6.43 -4.51
C ILE A 165 11.82 5.62 -4.05
N LEU A 166 11.82 5.16 -2.81
CA LEU A 166 12.95 4.42 -2.20
C LEU A 166 12.79 2.91 -2.28
N GLU A 167 11.56 2.41 -2.26
CA GLU A 167 11.25 0.99 -2.23
C GLU A 167 11.71 0.29 -3.50
N ARG A 168 12.07 -0.98 -3.34
CA ARG A 168 12.46 -1.87 -4.44
C ARG A 168 11.78 -3.20 -4.18
N PRO A 169 10.48 -3.31 -4.49
CA PRO A 169 9.70 -4.47 -4.14
C PRO A 169 10.30 -5.69 -4.82
N LEU A 170 10.48 -6.77 -4.05
CA LEU A 170 10.80 -8.07 -4.61
C LEU A 170 9.52 -8.69 -5.18
N ALA A 171 9.64 -9.86 -5.82
CA ALA A 171 8.44 -10.66 -6.07
C ALA A 171 7.72 -10.94 -4.73
N PHE A 172 6.39 -10.80 -4.68
CA PHE A 172 5.58 -10.86 -3.45
C PHE A 172 5.98 -11.98 -2.46
N ARG A 173 6.19 -13.21 -2.94
CA ARG A 173 6.62 -14.33 -2.08
C ARG A 173 8.02 -14.17 -1.47
N GLN A 174 8.93 -13.54 -2.20
CA GLN A 174 10.29 -13.24 -1.72
C GLN A 174 10.24 -12.10 -0.69
N GLU A 175 9.41 -11.09 -0.93
CA GLU A 175 9.18 -9.97 -0.01
C GLU A 175 8.53 -10.43 1.30
N ALA A 176 7.50 -11.29 1.25
CA ALA A 176 6.94 -11.91 2.45
C ALA A 176 8.01 -12.64 3.28
N GLY A 177 9.02 -13.22 2.62
CA GLY A 177 10.15 -13.87 3.26
C GLY A 177 11.09 -12.93 4.01
N THR A 178 11.26 -11.67 3.58
CA THR A 178 12.17 -10.72 4.25
C THR A 178 11.62 -10.30 5.61
N PHE A 179 10.31 -10.07 5.71
CA PHE A 179 9.66 -9.72 6.98
C PHE A 179 9.84 -10.80 8.05
N ILE A 180 9.86 -12.09 7.70
CA ILE A 180 10.09 -13.18 8.68
C ILE A 180 11.46 -13.03 9.37
N TYR A 181 12.49 -12.63 8.63
CA TYR A 181 13.82 -12.45 9.20
C TYR A 181 13.88 -11.24 10.13
N GLU A 182 13.21 -10.15 9.74
CA GLU A 182 13.13 -8.92 10.55
C GLU A 182 12.38 -9.18 11.86
N GLU A 183 11.18 -9.75 11.79
CA GLU A 183 10.37 -10.15 12.95
C GLU A 183 11.16 -11.08 13.89
N LYS A 184 11.88 -12.07 13.32
CA LYS A 184 12.72 -12.98 14.09
C LYS A 184 13.86 -12.26 14.81
N PHE A 185 14.52 -11.32 14.13
CA PHE A 185 15.56 -10.51 14.75
C PHE A 185 15.00 -9.69 15.91
N GLU A 186 13.81 -9.11 15.75
CA GLU A 186 13.15 -8.31 16.78
C GLU A 186 12.88 -9.10 18.05
N TYR A 187 12.19 -10.25 17.96
CA TYR A 187 11.82 -11.00 19.17
C TYR A 187 12.96 -11.84 19.77
N GLU A 188 13.91 -12.35 18.98
CA GLU A 188 15.02 -13.18 19.51
C GLU A 188 16.16 -12.34 20.08
N TYR A 189 16.38 -11.13 19.57
CA TYR A 189 17.56 -10.35 19.91
C TYR A 189 17.22 -8.95 20.43
N LEU A 190 16.59 -8.11 19.60
CA LEU A 190 16.43 -6.69 19.89
C LEU A 190 15.58 -6.46 21.14
N TYR A 191 14.34 -6.95 21.17
CA TYR A 191 13.42 -6.69 22.27
C TYR A 191 13.81 -7.44 23.54
N GLU A 192 14.42 -8.62 23.45
CA GLU A 192 14.98 -9.31 24.63
C GLU A 192 16.11 -8.48 25.27
N MET A 193 17.03 -7.96 24.46
CA MET A 193 18.12 -7.09 24.92
C MET A 193 17.55 -5.82 25.58
N MET A 194 16.58 -5.17 24.93
CA MET A 194 15.98 -3.93 25.42
C MET A 194 15.13 -4.14 26.68
N GLU A 195 14.43 -5.27 26.81
CA GLU A 195 13.73 -5.66 28.04
C GLU A 195 14.73 -5.79 29.20
N LYS A 196 15.84 -6.54 29.01
CA LYS A 196 16.87 -6.72 30.04
C LYS A 196 17.48 -5.38 30.44
N TYR A 197 17.85 -4.56 29.47
CA TYR A 197 18.40 -3.23 29.73
C TYR A 197 17.41 -2.35 30.52
N ALA A 198 16.13 -2.34 30.14
CA ALA A 198 15.11 -1.58 30.85
C ALA A 198 14.91 -2.08 32.30
N LYS A 199 14.98 -3.40 32.54
CA LYS A 199 14.94 -3.98 33.90
C LYS A 199 16.14 -3.53 34.74
N GLU A 200 17.35 -3.59 34.18
CA GLU A 200 18.59 -3.13 34.84
C GLU A 200 18.51 -1.64 35.22
N LYS A 201 17.92 -0.82 34.34
CA LYS A 201 17.69 0.61 34.59
C LYS A 201 16.46 0.91 35.43
N LYS A 202 15.75 -0.11 35.92
CA LYS A 202 14.52 0.01 36.75
C LYS A 202 13.41 0.80 36.04
N MET A 203 13.23 0.56 34.74
CA MET A 203 12.19 1.15 33.88
C MET A 203 11.12 0.08 33.54
N PRO A 204 10.24 -0.30 34.49
CA PRO A 204 9.39 -1.47 34.36
C PRO A 204 8.37 -1.37 33.21
N LEU A 205 7.88 -0.17 32.90
CA LEU A 205 6.93 0.03 31.79
C LEU A 205 7.60 -0.22 30.44
N SER A 206 8.81 0.27 30.23
CA SER A 206 9.59 -0.01 29.01
C SER A 206 9.92 -1.50 28.89
N ALA A 207 10.34 -2.13 29.99
CA ALA A 207 10.61 -3.57 30.00
C ALA A 207 9.36 -4.38 29.61
N GLN A 208 8.20 -4.04 30.17
CA GLN A 208 6.93 -4.68 29.83
C GLN A 208 6.52 -4.43 28.39
N ALA A 209 6.74 -3.22 27.86
CA ALA A 209 6.45 -2.90 26.47
C ALA A 209 7.29 -3.76 25.50
N PHE A 210 8.62 -3.81 25.68
CA PHE A 210 9.49 -4.64 24.86
C PHE A 210 9.17 -6.13 24.96
N LYS A 211 8.88 -6.62 26.17
CA LYS A 211 8.45 -8.01 26.36
C LYS A 211 7.15 -8.32 25.60
N SER A 212 6.21 -7.39 25.60
CA SER A 212 4.92 -7.56 24.94
C SER A 212 5.07 -7.54 23.41
N ALA A 213 5.89 -6.62 22.88
CA ALA A 213 6.24 -6.55 21.46
C ALA A 213 6.91 -7.85 20.98
N ALA A 214 7.93 -8.35 21.69
CA ALA A 214 8.55 -9.65 21.38
C ALA A 214 7.54 -10.82 21.33
N GLY A 215 6.53 -10.80 22.19
CA GLY A 215 5.45 -11.79 22.16
C GLY A 215 4.56 -11.71 20.91
N ALA A 216 4.32 -10.50 20.40
CA ALA A 216 3.54 -10.24 19.18
C ALA A 216 4.35 -10.56 17.91
N GLU A 217 5.59 -10.08 17.81
CA GLU A 217 6.48 -10.32 16.66
C GLU A 217 6.73 -11.82 16.43
N LYS A 218 6.80 -12.61 17.53
CA LYS A 218 6.90 -14.08 17.42
C LYS A 218 5.68 -14.70 16.72
N VAL A 219 4.50 -14.13 16.94
CA VAL A 219 3.28 -14.54 16.23
C VAL A 219 3.29 -14.02 14.79
N HIS A 220 3.73 -12.79 14.54
CA HIS A 220 3.85 -12.25 13.18
C HIS A 220 4.74 -13.14 12.31
N ALA A 221 5.91 -13.54 12.82
CA ALA A 221 6.81 -14.46 12.13
C ALA A 221 6.19 -15.85 11.86
N ALA A 222 5.21 -16.29 12.65
CA ALA A 222 4.47 -17.53 12.39
C ALA A 222 3.42 -17.33 11.29
N LEU A 223 2.65 -16.25 11.34
CA LEU A 223 1.63 -15.91 10.33
C LEU A 223 2.25 -15.66 8.95
N LEU A 224 3.37 -14.94 8.89
CA LEU A 224 4.08 -14.66 7.64
C LEU A 224 4.63 -15.93 6.96
N LYS A 225 4.89 -17.00 7.71
CA LYS A 225 5.28 -18.30 7.12
C LYS A 225 4.13 -18.97 6.38
N GLU A 226 2.89 -18.81 6.87
CA GLU A 226 1.70 -19.33 6.19
C GLU A 226 1.49 -18.61 4.84
N VAL A 227 1.85 -17.32 4.76
CA VAL A 227 1.77 -16.52 3.52
C VAL A 227 2.74 -17.01 2.44
N GLN A 228 3.85 -17.67 2.80
CA GLN A 228 4.77 -18.24 1.80
C GLN A 228 4.13 -19.38 0.98
N GLN A 229 3.04 -19.97 1.48
CA GLN A 229 2.23 -20.97 0.78
C GLN A 229 0.87 -20.36 0.40
N VAL A 230 0.90 -19.32 -0.45
CA VAL A 230 -0.29 -18.56 -0.89
C VAL A 230 -1.42 -19.49 -1.35
N GLU A 231 -1.08 -20.59 -2.02
CA GLU A 231 -2.03 -21.57 -2.55
C GLU A 231 -2.75 -22.39 -1.46
N THR A 232 -2.24 -22.42 -0.23
CA THR A 232 -2.81 -23.15 0.91
C THR A 232 -3.14 -22.26 2.12
N PHE A 233 -3.00 -20.93 1.97
CA PHE A 233 -3.36 -19.98 3.02
C PHE A 233 -4.85 -20.14 3.38
N SER A 234 -5.14 -20.37 4.65
CA SER A 234 -6.46 -20.80 5.14
C SER A 234 -6.86 -20.12 6.46
N ILE A 235 -6.27 -18.95 6.73
CA ILE A 235 -6.63 -18.15 7.89
C ILE A 235 -7.78 -17.22 7.49
N ASP A 236 -8.99 -17.56 7.95
CA ASP A 236 -10.20 -16.80 7.62
C ASP A 236 -10.40 -15.57 8.52
N THR A 237 -9.86 -15.58 9.74
CA THR A 237 -10.07 -14.48 10.69
C THR A 237 -8.87 -14.28 11.59
N ILE A 238 -8.45 -13.02 11.70
CA ILE A 238 -7.37 -12.55 12.56
C ILE A 238 -7.95 -11.60 13.61
N TYR A 239 -7.46 -11.70 14.84
CA TYR A 239 -7.84 -10.87 15.96
C TYR A 239 -6.61 -10.18 16.54
N VAL A 240 -6.69 -8.87 16.77
CA VAL A 240 -5.63 -8.08 17.38
C VAL A 240 -6.11 -7.55 18.73
N CYS A 241 -5.30 -7.75 19.77
CA CYS A 241 -5.56 -7.14 21.07
C CYS A 241 -5.18 -5.65 21.05
N PRO A 242 -6.12 -4.70 21.18
CA PRO A 242 -5.82 -3.26 21.04
C PRO A 242 -5.03 -2.69 22.23
N ILE A 243 -4.78 -3.50 23.26
CA ILE A 243 -4.02 -3.10 24.46
C ILE A 243 -2.52 -3.34 24.27
N CYS A 244 -2.14 -4.42 23.57
CA CYS A 244 -0.73 -4.83 23.49
C CYS A 244 -0.29 -5.33 22.11
N GLY A 245 -1.15 -5.27 21.09
CA GLY A 245 -0.84 -5.70 19.72
C GLY A 245 -0.78 -7.21 19.51
N TYR A 246 -1.08 -8.04 20.52
CA TYR A 246 -1.01 -9.49 20.37
C TYR A 246 -2.00 -9.99 19.33
N VAL A 247 -1.49 -10.69 18.31
CA VAL A 247 -2.27 -11.25 17.22
C VAL A 247 -2.69 -12.69 17.55
N MET A 248 -3.92 -13.02 17.20
CA MET A 248 -4.57 -14.33 17.37
C MET A 248 -5.32 -14.65 16.09
N TRP A 249 -5.57 -15.92 15.78
CA TRP A 249 -6.31 -16.30 14.56
C TRP A 249 -7.09 -17.61 14.75
N GLY A 250 -8.09 -17.82 13.89
CA GLY A 250 -8.97 -18.99 13.87
C GLY A 250 -10.25 -18.87 14.73
N ASP A 251 -11.11 -19.89 14.66
CA ASP A 251 -12.49 -19.86 15.19
C ASP A 251 -12.64 -19.66 16.71
N LYS A 252 -11.57 -19.89 17.48
CA LYS A 252 -11.60 -19.91 18.95
C LYS A 252 -10.43 -19.15 19.53
N VAL A 253 -10.59 -17.84 19.69
CA VAL A 253 -9.63 -17.01 20.43
C VAL A 253 -9.88 -17.04 21.94
N PRO A 254 -8.82 -16.88 22.77
CA PRO A 254 -8.96 -16.83 24.23
C PRO A 254 -9.91 -15.72 24.70
N LYS A 255 -10.65 -15.95 25.80
CA LYS A 255 -11.48 -14.89 26.45
C LYS A 255 -10.64 -13.75 27.04
N ARG A 256 -9.34 -13.99 27.25
CA ARG A 256 -8.38 -13.07 27.87
C ARG A 256 -7.07 -13.15 27.10
N CYS A 257 -6.48 -11.99 26.83
CA CYS A 257 -5.25 -11.90 26.05
C CYS A 257 -4.13 -12.58 26.85
N PRO A 258 -3.36 -13.52 26.27
CA PRO A 258 -2.32 -14.23 27.00
C PRO A 258 -1.12 -13.34 27.36
N ILE A 259 -0.98 -12.18 26.72
CA ILE A 259 0.10 -11.22 26.99
C ILE A 259 -0.29 -10.19 28.06
N CYS A 260 -1.44 -9.51 27.88
CA CYS A 260 -1.82 -8.38 28.73
C CYS A 260 -3.07 -8.60 29.60
N GLY A 261 -3.81 -9.71 29.41
CA GLY A 261 -5.06 -9.99 30.13
C GLY A 261 -6.30 -9.22 29.65
N GLY A 262 -6.20 -8.47 28.54
CA GLY A 262 -7.30 -7.77 27.89
C GLY A 262 -8.47 -8.68 27.54
N ALA A 263 -9.70 -8.16 27.63
CA ALA A 263 -10.92 -8.94 27.40
C ALA A 263 -11.20 -9.13 25.91
N SER A 264 -11.71 -10.31 25.52
CA SER A 264 -11.92 -10.66 24.11
C SER A 264 -12.98 -9.81 23.41
N GLN A 265 -13.91 -9.19 24.14
CA GLN A 265 -14.89 -8.26 23.58
C GLN A 265 -14.25 -6.99 23.00
N GLN A 266 -12.99 -6.73 23.32
CA GLN A 266 -12.24 -5.57 22.82
C GLN A 266 -11.34 -5.92 21.64
N TYR A 267 -11.25 -7.20 21.24
CA TYR A 267 -10.36 -7.56 20.13
C TYR A 267 -10.86 -6.96 18.83
N GLU A 268 -9.94 -6.41 18.06
CA GLU A 268 -10.19 -5.92 16.71
C GLU A 268 -10.12 -7.13 15.77
N MET A 269 -11.10 -7.27 14.88
CA MET A 269 -11.26 -8.43 14.01
C MET A 269 -10.99 -8.03 12.56
N TYR A 270 -10.28 -8.89 11.84
CA TYR A 270 -9.89 -8.74 10.44
C TYR A 270 -10.26 -10.03 9.71
N GLU A 271 -11.02 -9.90 8.62
CA GLU A 271 -11.49 -10.98 7.73
C GLU A 271 -11.00 -10.73 6.30
#